data_AF-A0A9D4FY96-F1
#
_entry.id   AF-A0A9D4FY96-F1
#
_cell.length_a   1.000
_cell.length_b   1.000
_cell.length_c   1.000
_cell.angle_alpha   90.00
_cell.angle_beta   90.00
_cell.angle_gamma   90.00
#
_symmetry.space_group_name_H-M   'P 1'
#
loop_
_entity.id
_entity.type
_entity.pdbx_description
1 polymer ?
#
loop_
_entity_poly.entity_id
_entity_poly.type
_entity_poly.pdbx_seq_one_letter_code
_entity_poly.pdbx_strand_id
1 'polypeptide(L)'
;MPRSENFSEFERLCLFEQMINNYDDLYGQLKGSNGKAMRGEIWKSIWADLRSTGKLQGDRTVEEVMKMFANPKTRVRDKFKNSQKTGGGPAKPFKPSEELILQFLIDRPQLDGIIGGIET
;
A
#
# COMPACT_ATOMS: atom_id res chain seq x y z
N MET A 1 16.43 -12.14 18.22
CA MET A 1 15.93 -10.79 17.87
C MET A 1 14.47 -10.73 18.24
N PRO A 2 14.01 -9.79 19.08
CA PRO A 2 12.59 -9.65 19.35
C PRO A 2 11.86 -9.39 18.03
N ARG A 3 10.77 -10.11 17.78
CA ARG A 3 9.90 -9.86 16.63
C ARG A 3 9.37 -8.44 16.77
N SER A 4 9.69 -7.54 15.83
CA SER A 4 9.05 -6.22 15.76
C SER A 4 7.55 -6.40 15.93
N GLU A 5 6.95 -5.68 16.88
CA GLU A 5 5.52 -5.74 17.16
C GLU A 5 4.76 -5.53 15.85
N ASN A 6 3.73 -6.32 15.57
CA ASN A 6 2.97 -6.14 14.33
C ASN A 6 2.26 -4.78 14.35
N PHE A 7 2.29 -4.03 13.26
CA PHE A 7 1.47 -2.83 13.11
C PHE A 7 0.01 -3.17 13.38
N SER A 8 -0.63 -2.39 14.25
CA SER A 8 -2.05 -2.45 14.55
C SER A 8 -2.89 -2.12 13.31
N GLU A 9 -4.18 -2.45 13.35
CA GLU A 9 -5.08 -2.15 12.24
C GLU A 9 -5.29 -0.64 12.05
N PHE A 10 -5.33 0.12 13.15
CA PHE A 10 -5.40 1.57 13.14
C PHE A 10 -4.17 2.21 12.47
N GLU A 11 -2.97 1.78 12.88
CA GLU A 11 -1.72 2.25 12.25
C GLU A 11 -1.72 1.99 10.74
N ARG A 12 -2.21 0.82 10.31
CA ARG A 12 -2.30 0.47 8.88
C ARG A 12 -3.25 1.37 8.13
N LEU A 13 -4.43 1.67 8.69
CA LEU A 13 -5.40 2.57 8.07
C LEU A 13 -4.80 3.96 7.88
N CYS A 14 -4.23 4.55 8.93
CA CYS A 14 -3.59 5.87 8.85
C CYS A 14 -2.42 5.90 7.84
N LEU A 15 -1.63 4.82 7.79
CA LEU A 15 -0.54 4.69 6.82
C LEU A 15 -1.06 4.59 5.38
N PHE A 16 -2.16 3.86 5.15
CA PHE A 16 -2.77 3.75 3.83
C PHE A 16 -3.45 5.05 3.39
N GLU A 17 -4.11 5.78 4.30
CA GLU A 17 -4.66 7.11 3.99
C GLU A 17 -3.57 8.09 3.57
N GLN A 18 -2.49 8.23 4.35
CA GLN A 18 -1.38 9.10 4.00
C GLN A 18 -0.72 8.70 2.67
N MET A 19 -0.64 7.40 2.41
CA MET A 19 -0.11 6.88 1.16
C MET A 19 -1.02 7.21 -0.03
N ILE A 20 -2.34 7.06 0.10
CA ILE A 20 -3.32 7.44 -0.94
C ILE A 20 -3.15 8.91 -1.30
N ASN A 21 -3.04 9.78 -0.29
CA ASN A 21 -2.84 11.21 -0.47
C ASN A 21 -1.53 11.56 -1.19
N ASN A 22 -0.48 10.75 -1.00
CA ASN A 22 0.83 10.96 -1.62
C ASN A 22 1.11 9.97 -2.77
N TYR A 23 0.08 9.30 -3.31
CA TYR A 23 0.27 8.16 -4.22
C TYR A 23 0.94 8.58 -5.53
N ASP A 24 0.52 9.70 -6.12
CA ASP A 24 1.09 10.22 -7.36
C ASP A 24 2.56 10.63 -7.18
N ASP A 25 2.93 11.18 -6.01
CA ASP A 25 4.33 11.51 -5.71
C ASP A 25 5.18 10.27 -5.41
N LEU A 26 4.59 9.25 -4.80
CA LEU A 26 5.28 7.99 -4.47
C LEU A 26 5.40 7.04 -5.67
N TYR A 27 4.40 7.00 -6.54
CA TYR A 27 4.26 5.97 -7.58
C TYR A 27 3.96 6.53 -8.97
N GLY A 28 3.80 7.85 -9.12
CA GLY A 28 3.69 8.50 -10.42
C GLY A 28 5.00 8.47 -11.21
N GLN A 29 5.02 9.17 -12.34
CA GLN A 29 6.12 9.12 -13.31
C GLN A 29 7.40 9.88 -12.89
N LEU A 30 7.85 9.73 -11.65
CA LEU A 30 9.18 10.18 -11.25
C LEU A 30 10.25 9.24 -11.83
N LYS A 31 10.71 9.54 -13.05
CA LYS A 31 11.76 8.81 -13.76
C LYS A 31 13.16 9.22 -13.27
N GLY A 32 14.09 8.25 -13.23
CA GLY A 32 15.51 8.47 -12.96
C GLY A 32 15.93 8.44 -11.49
N SER A 33 17.23 8.63 -11.23
CA SER A 33 17.87 8.52 -9.90
C SER A 33 17.28 9.49 -8.87
N ASN A 34 16.82 10.66 -9.30
CA ASN A 34 16.16 11.66 -8.44
C ASN A 34 14.83 11.18 -7.87
N GLY A 35 14.10 10.34 -8.62
CA GLY A 35 12.82 9.80 -8.17
C GLY A 35 12.96 8.86 -6.97
N LYS A 36 14.10 8.18 -6.78
CA LYS A 36 14.32 7.32 -5.61
C LYS A 36 14.59 8.14 -4.35
N ALA A 37 15.40 9.19 -4.45
CA ALA A 37 15.69 10.10 -3.34
C ALA A 37 14.42 10.84 -2.90
N MET A 38 13.66 11.38 -3.86
CA MET A 38 12.43 12.11 -3.59
C MET A 38 11.35 11.24 -2.93
N ARG A 39 11.18 10.00 -3.39
CA ARG A 39 10.34 9.01 -2.70
C ARG A 39 10.78 8.77 -1.26
N GLY A 40 12.08 8.69 -1.02
CA GLY A 40 12.63 8.55 0.33
C GLY A 40 12.26 9.72 1.24
N GLU A 41 12.32 10.95 0.72
CA GLU A 41 11.91 12.15 1.46
C GLU A 41 10.40 12.17 1.74
N ILE A 42 9.56 11.77 0.78
CA ILE A 42 8.12 11.64 0.99
C ILE A 42 7.81 10.61 2.08
N TRP A 43 8.48 9.45 2.06
CA TRP A 43 8.33 8.44 3.12
C TRP A 43 8.76 8.95 4.49
N LYS A 44 9.84 9.73 4.57
CA LYS A 44 10.24 10.41 5.82
C LYS A 44 9.18 11.40 6.29
N SER A 45 8.60 12.17 5.37
CA SER A 45 7.53 13.13 5.68
C SER A 45 6.29 12.44 6.22
N ILE A 46 5.83 11.37 5.56
CA ILE A 46 4.70 10.55 6.02
C ILE A 46 4.97 9.97 7.41
N TRP A 47 6.16 9.41 7.62
CA TRP A 47 6.55 8.88 8.93
C TRP A 47 6.58 9.97 10.01
N ALA A 48 7.14 11.14 9.71
CA ALA A 48 7.22 12.25 10.64
C ALA A 48 5.84 12.79 11.01
N ASP A 49 4.93 12.93 10.04
CA ASP A 49 3.55 13.33 10.26
C ASP A 49 2.80 12.33 11.16
N LEU A 50 2.88 11.05 10.84
CA LEU A 50 2.20 10.01 11.62
C LEU A 50 2.78 9.88 13.02
N ARG A 51 4.09 10.11 13.20
CA ARG A 51 4.71 10.14 14.52
C ARG A 51 4.30 11.39 15.31
N SER A 52 4.28 12.56 14.67
CA SER A 52 3.86 13.82 15.30
C SER A 52 2.40 13.81 15.72
N THR A 53 1.54 13.09 15.00
CA THR A 53 0.12 12.94 15.31
C THR A 53 -0.18 11.80 16.29
N GLY A 54 0.85 11.09 16.77
CA GLY A 54 0.68 9.96 17.69
C GLY A 54 0.02 8.74 17.05
N LYS A 55 -0.04 8.68 15.72
CA LYS A 55 -0.66 7.59 14.95
C LYS A 55 0.26 6.38 14.79
N LEU A 56 1.56 6.51 15.04
CA LEU A 56 2.52 5.40 15.12
C LEU A 56 2.79 5.04 16.59
N GLN A 57 2.72 3.75 16.90
CA GLN A 57 3.03 3.24 18.24
C GLN A 57 4.46 2.70 18.31
N GLY A 58 5.15 3.01 19.42
CA GLY A 58 6.50 2.55 19.69
C GLY A 58 7.56 3.25 18.83
N ASP A 59 8.77 2.68 18.81
CA ASP A 59 9.92 3.28 18.13
C ASP A 59 10.02 2.81 16.67
N ARG A 60 8.96 3.06 15.88
CA ARG A 60 8.92 2.69 14.46
C ARG A 60 9.89 3.54 13.66
N THR A 61 10.58 2.89 12.74
CA THR A 61 11.46 3.55 11.77
C THR A 61 10.76 3.77 10.42
N VAL A 62 11.28 4.71 9.63
CA VAL A 62 10.81 4.95 8.25
C VAL A 62 10.89 3.67 7.41
N GLU A 63 11.94 2.88 7.58
CA GLU A 63 12.13 1.61 6.87
C GLU A 63 11.06 0.58 7.20
N GLU A 64 10.63 0.49 8.46
CA GLU A 64 9.54 -0.39 8.87
C GLU A 64 8.21 0.06 8.25
N VAL A 65 7.95 1.37 8.19
CA VAL A 65 6.78 1.95 7.52
C VAL A 65 6.78 1.61 6.03
N MET A 66 7.91 1.78 5.36
CA MET A 66 8.07 1.44 3.93
C MET A 66 7.84 -0.07 3.67
N LYS A 67 8.43 -0.94 4.52
CA LYS A 67 8.26 -2.40 4.42
C LYS A 67 6.83 -2.85 4.70
N MET A 68 6.16 -2.20 5.65
CA MET A 68 4.77 -2.49 5.97
C MET A 68 3.88 -2.23 4.75
N PHE A 69 4.21 -1.26 3.89
CA PHE A 69 3.43 -0.95 2.70
C PHE A 69 3.67 -1.87 1.49
N ALA A 70 4.90 -2.36 1.29
CA ALA A 70 5.24 -3.19 0.13
C ALA A 70 4.46 -4.54 0.09
N ASN A 71 4.18 -5.11 1.27
CA ASN A 71 3.56 -6.43 1.40
C ASN A 71 2.02 -6.44 1.17
N PRO A 72 1.24 -5.45 1.64
CA PRO A 72 -0.21 -5.39 1.44
C PRO A 72 -0.60 -5.05 0.01
N LYS A 73 0.06 -4.13 -0.67
CA LYS A 73 -0.27 -3.77 -2.08
C LYS A 73 -0.17 -4.99 -2.99
N THR A 74 0.91 -5.76 -2.85
CA THR A 74 1.13 -7.00 -3.61
C THR A 74 0.12 -8.08 -3.21
N ARG A 75 -0.14 -8.27 -1.92
CA ARG A 75 -1.11 -9.26 -1.41
C ARG A 75 -2.55 -8.97 -1.81
N VAL A 76 -3.00 -7.71 -1.74
CA VAL A 76 -4.37 -7.30 -2.11
C VAL A 76 -4.55 -7.43 -3.62
N ARG A 77 -3.57 -7.00 -4.42
CA ARG A 77 -3.58 -7.20 -5.88
C ARG A 77 -3.64 -8.68 -6.25
N ASP A 78 -2.85 -9.53 -5.60
CA ASP A 78 -2.82 -10.98 -5.86
C ASP A 78 -4.14 -11.65 -5.47
N LYS A 79 -4.68 -11.33 -4.27
CA LYS A 79 -6.02 -11.76 -3.84
C LYS A 79 -7.10 -11.34 -4.84
N PHE A 80 -7.09 -10.08 -5.30
CA PHE A 80 -8.06 -9.58 -6.27
C PHE A 80 -7.95 -10.31 -7.62
N LYS A 81 -6.73 -10.45 -8.17
CA LYS A 81 -6.50 -11.20 -9.41
C LYS A 81 -6.96 -12.66 -9.31
N ASN A 82 -6.71 -13.31 -8.16
CA ASN A 82 -7.16 -14.69 -7.94
C ASN A 82 -8.68 -14.77 -7.80
N SER A 83 -9.34 -13.81 -7.14
CA SER A 83 -10.81 -13.77 -7.04
C SER A 83 -11.53 -13.56 -8.37
N GLN A 84 -10.89 -12.88 -9.34
CA GLN A 84 -11.45 -12.67 -10.68
C GLN A 84 -11.24 -13.90 -11.59
N LYS A 85 -10.21 -14.72 -11.35
CA LYS A 85 -9.85 -15.88 -12.19
C LYS A 85 -10.60 -17.17 -11.84
N THR A 86 -11.08 -17.33 -10.62
CA THR A 86 -11.72 -18.58 -10.19
C THR A 86 -13.23 -18.41 -10.11
N GLY A 87 -13.97 -19.03 -11.05
CA GLY A 87 -15.43 -19.23 -10.96
C GLY A 87 -15.84 -20.23 -9.86
N GLY A 88 -15.29 -20.11 -8.65
CA GLY A 88 -15.50 -21.07 -7.58
C GLY A 88 -15.15 -20.53 -6.20
N GLY A 89 -16.18 -20.08 -5.48
CA GLY A 89 -16.16 -19.89 -4.03
C GLY A 89 -15.89 -18.46 -3.54
N PRO A 90 -16.49 -18.06 -2.40
CA PRO A 90 -16.35 -16.70 -1.86
C PRO A 90 -14.89 -16.43 -1.47
N ALA A 91 -14.32 -15.35 -2.01
CA ALA A 91 -13.02 -14.85 -1.60
C ALA A 91 -13.02 -14.59 -0.08
N LYS A 92 -11.91 -14.92 0.62
CA LYS A 92 -11.75 -14.55 2.04
C LYS A 92 -12.02 -13.05 2.20
N PRO A 93 -12.86 -12.63 3.17
CA PRO A 93 -13.19 -11.22 3.37
C PRO A 93 -11.90 -10.42 3.60
N PHE A 94 -11.81 -9.28 2.93
CA PHE A 94 -10.69 -8.36 3.09
C PHE A 94 -10.75 -7.74 4.49
N LYS A 95 -9.58 -7.47 5.07
CA LYS A 95 -9.53 -6.62 6.28
C LYS A 95 -9.91 -5.18 5.91
N PRO A 96 -10.38 -4.35 6.86
CA PRO A 96 -10.73 -2.95 6.58
C PRO A 96 -9.60 -2.17 5.88
N SER A 97 -8.36 -2.39 6.35
CA SER A 97 -7.16 -1.78 5.75
C SER A 97 -6.80 -2.33 4.36
N GLU A 98 -7.17 -3.58 4.06
CA GLU A 98 -7.02 -4.17 2.71
C GLU A 98 -8.10 -3.66 1.74
N GLU A 99 -9.33 -3.47 2.24
CA GLU A 99 -10.47 -2.97 1.45
C GLU A 99 -10.25 -1.53 0.99
N LEU A 100 -9.68 -0.69 1.86
CA LEU A 100 -9.33 0.70 1.54
C LEU A 100 -8.27 0.77 0.42
N ILE A 101 -7.26 -0.10 0.44
CA ILE A 101 -6.31 -0.22 -0.67
C ILE A 101 -7.01 -0.75 -1.93
N LEU A 102 -7.88 -1.76 -1.80
CA LEU A 102 -8.55 -2.37 -2.94
C LEU A 102 -9.43 -1.36 -3.68
N GLN A 103 -10.26 -0.60 -2.96
CA GLN A 103 -11.05 0.51 -3.49
C GLN A 103 -10.17 1.51 -4.24
N PHE A 104 -9.08 1.95 -3.62
CA PHE A 104 -8.15 2.87 -4.23
C PHE A 104 -7.46 2.31 -5.50
N LEU A 105 -7.17 1.02 -5.52
CA LEU A 105 -6.56 0.35 -6.68
C LEU A 105 -7.56 0.16 -7.83
N ILE A 106 -8.82 -0.14 -7.54
CA ILE A 106 -9.88 -0.32 -8.56
C ILE A 106 -10.11 0.99 -9.34
N ASP A 107 -10.06 2.13 -8.66
CA ASP A 107 -10.31 3.45 -9.27
C ASP A 107 -9.16 3.95 -10.16
N ARG A 108 -7.98 3.31 -10.12
CA ARG A 108 -6.78 3.76 -10.84
C ARG A 108 -6.49 2.88 -12.08
N PRO A 109 -6.50 3.45 -13.30
CA PRO A 109 -6.21 2.70 -14.54
C PRO A 109 -4.75 2.26 -14.71
N GLN A 110 -3.83 2.64 -13.81
CA GLN A 110 -2.43 2.18 -13.84
C GLN A 110 -2.23 0.73 -13.32
N LEU A 111 -3.32 -0.01 -13.10
CA LEU A 111 -3.29 -1.47 -13.03
C LEU A 111 -3.06 -2.12 -14.40
N ASP A 112 -2.88 -1.34 -15.45
CA ASP A 112 -2.33 -1.80 -16.72
C ASP A 112 -0.80 -1.97 -16.62
N GLY A 113 -0.17 -3.14 -16.62
CA GLY A 113 -0.36 -4.26 -17.53
C GLY A 113 -1.45 -5.25 -17.18
N ILE A 114 -2.64 -4.92 -17.64
CA ILE A 114 -3.62 -5.87 -18.08
C ILE A 114 -3.01 -6.32 -19.40
N ILE A 115 -2.34 -7.48 -19.38
CA ILE A 115 -2.12 -8.20 -20.63
C ILE A 115 -3.52 -8.38 -21.21
N GLY A 116 -3.78 -7.61 -22.27
CA GLY A 116 -4.98 -7.66 -23.05
C GLY A 116 -5.26 -9.09 -23.46
N GLY A 117 -6.52 -9.47 -23.34
CA GLY A 117 -6.99 -10.80 -23.69
C GLY A 117 -8.32 -11.12 -23.04
N ILE A 118 -9.30 -10.22 -23.12
CA ILE A 118 -10.65 -10.71 -23.40
C ILE A 118 -10.73 -10.77 -24.91
N GLU A 119 -10.45 -11.96 -25.45
CA GLU A 119 -10.85 -12.30 -26.81
C GLU A 119 -12.37 -12.21 -26.83
N THR A 120 -12.91 -11.24 -27.58
CA THR A 120 -14.32 -11.27 -27.98
C THR A 120 -14.50 -12.18 -29.17
#